data_AF-A0A9P7ETB6-F1
#
_entry.id   AF-A0A9P7ETB6-F1
#
_cell.length_a   1.000
_cell.length_b   1.000
_cell.length_c   1.000
_cell.angle_alpha   90.00
_cell.angle_beta   90.00
_cell.angle_gamma   90.00
#
_symmetry.space_group_name_H-M   'P 1'
#
loop_
_entity.id
_entity.type
_entity.pdbx_description
1 polymer ?
#
loop_
_entity_poly.entity_id
_entity_poly.type
_entity_poly.pdbx_seq_one_letter_code
_entity_poly.pdbx_strand_id
1 'polypeptide(L)'
;MLIIDLIGAGVRCRCYELFKKTYPDSYQDILDTYKELNMLSDAPQTIAQRTQTFQKLYRRVGSILDGAAARQGFEAALIMCGNIVNEDSSLGHVHMTPGAGGFFEKRCRASNDAIIGHMKAHVYNTTSLAAVEQAFKATEGDREQAPIEVLDVSSSEAADLGGKFADRPFPWILMASSLTNDHLRIEGYPAHLSLMPGESHNTNSRSKGVAGLTQHEVNVLAHALKAKTMRVVKVTNATKEPVIIGEAPPVGSPFPNTRRMFVNGTFDYNGPPRLQSSSAATRKKKPKVASSSRTQDDDGDVASMDSTTTIRPKSNLRLKVVVPPSRPFKLVKRPPYQTSANSNTGLIQSRWCQRAWC
;
A
#
# COMPACT_ATOMS: atom_id res chain seq x y z
N MET A 1 15.29 -5.09 -25.49
CA MET A 1 14.70 -4.21 -24.45
C MET A 1 14.92 -2.74 -24.83
N LEU A 2 14.35 -2.27 -25.95
CA LEU A 2 14.46 -0.85 -26.39
C LEU A 2 13.25 -0.35 -27.23
N ILE A 3 12.29 -1.20 -27.61
CA ILE A 3 11.16 -0.81 -28.49
C ILE A 3 9.96 -0.28 -27.67
N ILE A 4 9.82 -0.69 -26.41
CA ILE A 4 8.70 -0.27 -25.54
C ILE A 4 8.87 1.19 -25.09
N ASP A 5 10.10 1.66 -24.85
CA ASP A 5 10.34 3.03 -24.38
C ASP A 5 10.15 4.09 -25.48
N LEU A 6 10.41 3.74 -26.74
CA LEU A 6 10.25 4.62 -27.91
C LEU A 6 8.76 4.90 -28.23
N ILE A 7 7.89 3.91 -28.09
CA ILE A 7 6.44 4.08 -28.28
C ILE A 7 5.86 4.93 -27.13
N GLY A 8 6.31 4.70 -25.90
CA GLY A 8 5.87 5.47 -24.73
C GLY A 8 6.25 6.96 -24.82
N ALA A 9 7.44 7.28 -25.32
CA ALA A 9 7.88 8.67 -25.46
C ALA A 9 7.02 9.46 -26.47
N GLY A 10 6.72 8.86 -27.63
CA GLY A 10 5.91 9.50 -28.68
C GLY A 10 4.43 9.68 -28.31
N VAL A 11 3.89 8.82 -27.44
CA VAL A 11 2.53 9.00 -26.89
C VAL A 11 2.52 10.11 -25.84
N ARG A 12 3.50 10.14 -24.92
CA ARG A 12 3.60 11.18 -23.88
C ARG A 12 3.74 12.58 -24.46
N CYS A 13 4.58 12.76 -25.49
CA CYS A 13 4.70 14.04 -26.17
C CYS A 13 3.37 14.49 -26.81
N ARG A 14 2.65 13.58 -27.47
CA ARG A 14 1.34 13.89 -28.06
C ARG A 14 0.29 14.24 -27.01
N CYS A 15 0.23 13.49 -25.91
CA CYS A 15 -0.65 13.80 -24.78
C CYS A 15 -0.32 15.16 -24.17
N TYR A 16 0.96 15.51 -24.03
CA TYR A 16 1.38 16.78 -23.48
C TYR A 16 1.03 17.97 -24.40
N GLU A 17 1.21 17.83 -25.71
CA GLU A 17 0.79 18.86 -26.66
C GLU A 17 -0.74 19.04 -26.70
N LEU A 18 -1.49 17.94 -26.62
CA LEU A 18 -2.95 18.02 -26.50
C LEU A 18 -3.36 18.69 -25.18
N PHE A 19 -2.69 18.36 -24.08
CA PHE A 19 -2.94 18.98 -22.78
C PHE A 19 -2.71 20.50 -22.80
N LYS A 20 -1.61 20.98 -23.39
CA LYS A 20 -1.38 22.42 -23.56
C LYS A 20 -2.46 23.09 -24.42
N LYS A 21 -2.90 22.42 -25.50
CA LYS A 21 -3.97 22.95 -26.37
C LYS A 21 -5.31 23.03 -25.66
N THR A 22 -5.61 22.09 -24.76
CA THR A 22 -6.85 22.07 -23.97
C THR A 22 -6.83 23.13 -22.86
N TYR A 23 -5.66 23.43 -22.30
CA TYR A 23 -5.50 24.37 -21.17
C TYR A 23 -4.43 25.43 -21.45
N PRO A 24 -4.57 26.28 -22.49
CA PRO A 24 -3.50 27.17 -22.93
C PRO A 24 -3.06 28.17 -21.85
N ASP A 25 -4.01 28.65 -21.04
CA ASP A 25 -3.77 29.70 -20.05
C ASP A 25 -3.45 29.16 -18.64
N SER A 26 -3.67 27.87 -18.38
CA SER A 26 -3.59 27.29 -17.02
C SER A 26 -2.78 26.00 -16.93
N TYR A 27 -2.22 25.48 -18.03
CA TYR A 27 -1.47 24.22 -18.00
C TYR A 27 -0.26 24.27 -17.06
N GLN A 28 0.39 25.44 -16.89
CA GLN A 28 1.53 25.59 -15.96
C GLN A 28 1.06 25.47 -14.51
N ASP A 29 0.03 26.24 -14.14
CA ASP A 29 -0.56 26.20 -12.81
C ASP A 29 -1.06 24.79 -12.45
N ILE A 30 -1.67 24.08 -13.41
CA ILE A 30 -2.11 22.69 -13.22
C ILE A 30 -0.90 21.77 -12.96
N LEU A 31 0.20 21.92 -13.70
CA LEU A 31 1.41 21.11 -13.50
C LEU A 31 2.11 21.44 -12.20
N ASP A 32 2.13 22.70 -11.78
CA ASP A 32 2.75 23.13 -10.54
C ASP A 32 1.91 22.71 -9.34
N THR A 33 0.58 22.89 -9.40
CA THR A 33 -0.35 22.31 -8.42
C THR A 33 -0.20 20.79 -8.34
N TYR A 34 -0.05 20.10 -9.47
CA TYR A 34 0.20 18.66 -9.48
C TYR A 34 1.52 18.29 -8.79
N LYS A 35 2.61 19.03 -9.05
CA LYS A 35 3.89 18.83 -8.37
C LYS A 35 3.77 19.09 -6.87
N GLU A 36 3.11 20.18 -6.46
CA GLU A 36 2.88 20.53 -5.06
C GLU A 36 2.07 19.46 -4.35
N LEU A 37 0.96 19.00 -4.95
CA LEU A 37 0.17 17.90 -4.43
C LEU A 37 0.98 16.61 -4.32
N ASN A 38 1.85 16.33 -5.29
CA ASN A 38 2.70 15.15 -5.25
C ASN A 38 3.78 15.26 -4.16
N MET A 39 4.30 16.46 -3.88
CA MET A 39 5.18 16.72 -2.75
C MET A 39 4.47 16.60 -1.40
N LEU A 40 3.19 17.02 -1.32
CA LEU A 40 2.35 16.88 -0.12
C LEU A 40 1.84 15.45 0.09
N SER A 41 1.73 14.67 -0.98
CA SER A 41 1.23 13.29 -0.98
C SER A 41 2.29 12.26 -0.55
N ASP A 42 3.49 12.68 -0.18
CA ASP A 42 4.51 11.75 0.30
C ASP A 42 3.96 10.98 1.51
N ALA A 43 3.75 9.68 1.34
CA ALA A 43 3.41 8.78 2.43
C ALA A 43 4.47 8.89 3.53
N PRO A 44 4.15 8.62 4.81
CA PRO A 44 5.17 8.58 5.86
C PRO A 44 6.28 7.62 5.42
N GLN A 45 7.42 8.20 5.03
CA GLN A 45 8.57 7.42 4.60
C GLN A 45 9.24 6.89 5.85
N THR A 46 9.65 5.62 5.80
CA THR A 46 10.45 5.09 6.91
C THR A 46 11.81 5.82 6.96
N ILE A 47 12.41 5.94 8.14
CA ILE A 47 13.76 6.51 8.33
C ILE A 47 14.78 5.89 7.35
N ALA A 48 14.67 4.58 7.12
CA ALA A 48 15.54 3.87 6.18
C ALA A 48 15.33 4.31 4.72
N GLN A 49 14.09 4.52 4.28
CA GLN A 49 13.78 5.02 2.94
C GLN A 49 14.32 6.44 2.75
N ARG A 50 14.11 7.33 3.71
CA ARG A 50 14.63 8.71 3.68
C ARG A 50 16.16 8.71 3.57
N THR A 51 16.82 7.89 4.40
CA THR A 51 18.27 7.72 4.35
C THR A 51 18.75 7.27 2.98
N GLN A 52 18.10 6.26 2.37
CA GLN A 52 18.46 5.76 1.05
C GLN A 52 18.25 6.80 -0.05
N THR A 53 17.11 7.49 -0.03
CA THR A 53 16.78 8.56 -1.00
C THR A 53 17.79 9.70 -0.90
N PHE A 54 18.11 10.14 0.32
CA PHE A 54 19.10 11.18 0.57
C PHE A 54 20.50 10.78 0.05
N GLN A 55 20.95 9.56 0.35
CA GLN A 55 22.24 9.05 -0.12
C GLN A 55 22.30 8.96 -1.65
N LYS A 56 21.20 8.53 -2.29
CA LYS A 56 21.11 8.47 -3.75
C LYS A 56 21.19 9.86 -4.38
N LEU A 57 20.49 10.84 -3.81
CA LEU A 57 20.54 12.24 -4.23
C LEU A 57 21.95 12.81 -4.07
N TYR A 58 22.54 12.65 -2.88
CA TYR A 58 23.89 13.11 -2.56
C TYR A 58 24.92 12.59 -3.57
N ARG A 59 24.93 11.28 -3.84
CA ARG A 59 25.84 10.67 -4.82
C ARG A 59 25.64 11.22 -6.23
N ARG A 60 24.39 11.43 -6.63
CA ARG A 60 24.06 11.98 -7.96
C ARG A 60 24.60 13.41 -8.11
N VAL A 61 24.35 14.26 -7.12
CA VAL A 61 24.80 15.66 -7.15
C VAL A 61 26.33 15.74 -7.07
N GLY A 62 26.95 14.98 -6.16
CA GLY A 62 28.41 14.90 -6.06
C GLY A 62 29.06 14.50 -7.38
N SER A 63 28.53 13.47 -8.06
CA SER A 63 29.04 13.04 -9.38
C SER A 63 28.90 14.12 -10.45
N ILE A 64 27.86 14.96 -10.40
CA ILE A 64 27.70 16.10 -11.33
C ILE A 64 28.76 17.16 -11.04
N LEU A 65 28.96 17.50 -9.77
CA LEU A 65 29.96 18.50 -9.35
C LEU A 65 31.38 18.05 -9.70
N ASP A 66 31.73 16.79 -9.42
CA ASP A 66 33.04 16.24 -9.77
C ASP A 66 33.26 16.21 -11.29
N GLY A 67 32.22 15.88 -12.06
CA GLY A 67 32.27 15.93 -13.52
C GLY A 67 32.41 17.35 -14.08
N ALA A 68 31.81 18.35 -13.43
CA ALA A 68 31.97 19.76 -13.78
C ALA A 68 33.36 20.29 -13.43
N ALA A 69 33.89 19.91 -12.26
CA ALA A 69 35.26 20.23 -11.86
C ALA A 69 36.27 19.65 -12.86
N ALA A 70 36.15 18.37 -13.20
CA ALA A 70 37.11 17.70 -14.09
C ALA A 70 37.07 18.22 -15.53
N ARG A 71 35.89 18.57 -16.07
CA ARG A 71 35.75 18.97 -17.49
C ARG A 71 35.85 20.47 -17.72
N GLN A 72 35.37 21.27 -16.76
CA GLN A 72 35.17 22.72 -16.93
C GLN A 72 35.99 23.53 -15.92
N GLY A 73 36.64 22.88 -14.94
CA GLY A 73 37.36 23.56 -13.87
C GLY A 73 36.45 24.24 -12.85
N PHE A 74 35.16 23.88 -12.80
CA PHE A 74 34.22 24.45 -11.85
C PHE A 74 34.38 23.81 -10.47
N GLU A 75 34.74 24.62 -9.49
CA GLU A 75 34.93 24.18 -8.11
C GLU A 75 33.69 24.50 -7.26
N ALA A 76 33.32 23.58 -6.37
CA ALA A 76 32.13 23.69 -5.53
C ALA A 76 32.36 23.09 -4.13
N ALA A 77 31.73 23.71 -3.13
CA ALA A 77 31.54 23.15 -1.81
C ALA A 77 30.03 23.09 -1.52
N LEU A 78 29.52 21.91 -1.19
CA LEU A 78 28.11 21.62 -0.99
C LEU A 78 27.90 21.02 0.40
N ILE A 79 26.87 21.51 1.09
CA ILE A 79 26.38 20.93 2.34
C ILE A 79 24.94 20.50 2.11
N MET A 80 24.59 19.29 2.54
CA MET A 80 23.23 18.79 2.51
C MET A 80 22.86 18.21 3.87
N CYS A 81 21.65 18.49 4.34
CA CYS A 81 21.06 17.85 5.53
C CYS A 81 19.56 17.61 5.31
N GLY A 82 18.98 16.71 6.11
CA GLY A 82 17.54 16.50 6.12
C GLY A 82 16.81 17.56 6.94
N ASN A 83 15.50 17.69 6.68
CA ASN A 83 14.66 18.72 7.31
C ASN A 83 13.83 18.20 8.50
N ILE A 84 13.65 16.88 8.62
CA ILE A 84 12.80 16.31 9.67
C ILE A 84 13.65 15.98 10.89
N VAL A 85 13.50 16.75 11.97
CA VAL A 85 14.32 16.66 13.19
C VAL A 85 14.43 15.23 13.74
N ASN A 86 13.31 14.51 13.80
CA ASN A 86 13.23 13.19 14.44
C ASN A 86 13.71 12.06 13.54
N GLU A 87 13.53 12.18 12.22
CA GLU A 87 13.81 11.11 11.26
C GLU A 87 15.17 11.27 10.58
N ASP A 88 15.65 12.51 10.44
CA ASP A 88 16.85 12.87 9.68
C ASP A 88 18.05 13.24 10.58
N SER A 89 17.99 12.92 11.88
CA SER A 89 19.02 13.33 12.85
C SER A 89 20.44 12.94 12.43
N SER A 90 20.61 11.82 11.73
CA SER A 90 21.89 11.33 11.19
C SER A 90 22.19 11.76 9.74
N LEU A 91 21.26 12.43 9.04
CA LEU A 91 21.42 12.82 7.65
C LEU A 91 22.12 14.17 7.52
N GLY A 92 23.41 14.12 7.19
CA GLY A 92 24.19 15.29 6.83
C GLY A 92 25.45 14.89 6.09
N HIS A 93 25.75 15.57 4.98
CA HIS A 93 26.97 15.35 4.21
C HIS A 93 27.56 16.66 3.73
N VAL A 94 28.87 16.64 3.57
CA VAL A 94 29.65 17.69 2.93
C VAL A 94 30.34 17.09 1.71
N HIS A 95 30.14 17.71 0.55
CA HIS A 95 30.89 17.40 -0.67
C HIS A 95 31.76 18.60 -1.03
N MET A 96 33.03 18.36 -1.33
CA MET A 96 33.95 19.38 -1.83
C MET A 96 34.66 18.80 -3.05
N THR A 97 34.66 19.56 -4.14
CA THR A 97 35.49 19.23 -5.31
C THR A 97 36.98 19.48 -4.99
N PRO A 98 37.92 18.93 -5.78
CA PRO A 98 39.35 18.96 -5.44
C PRO A 98 39.92 20.35 -5.13
N GLY A 99 39.57 21.39 -5.89
CA GLY A 99 40.04 22.76 -5.66
C GLY A 99 39.34 23.46 -4.49
N ALA A 100 38.16 22.99 -4.07
CA ALA A 100 37.48 23.43 -2.87
C ALA A 100 37.94 22.68 -1.59
N GLY A 101 38.97 21.84 -1.69
CA GLY A 101 39.47 21.01 -0.59
C GLY A 101 39.82 21.80 0.68
N GLY A 102 39.12 21.46 1.78
CA GLY A 102 39.30 22.09 3.08
C GLY A 102 38.76 23.52 3.17
N PHE A 103 37.84 23.91 2.27
CA PHE A 103 37.24 25.24 2.26
C PHE A 103 36.63 25.60 3.63
N PHE A 104 35.81 24.73 4.22
CA PHE A 104 35.16 24.99 5.50
C PHE A 104 36.16 25.12 6.66
N GLU A 105 37.18 24.28 6.71
CA GLU A 105 38.21 24.35 7.74
C GLU A 105 39.04 25.62 7.64
N LYS A 106 39.43 26.00 6.42
CA LYS A 106 40.31 27.15 6.18
C LYS A 106 39.58 28.49 6.27
N ARG A 107 38.37 28.58 5.71
CA ARG A 107 37.60 29.84 5.58
C ARG A 107 36.56 30.00 6.68
N CYS A 108 35.86 28.93 7.04
CA CYS A 108 34.83 28.98 8.08
C CYS A 108 35.35 28.58 9.46
N ARG A 109 36.60 28.10 9.57
CA ARG A 109 37.19 27.59 10.82
C ARG A 109 36.34 26.50 11.49
N ALA A 110 35.61 25.74 10.67
CA ALA A 110 34.71 24.69 11.10
C ALA A 110 35.11 23.36 10.46
N SER A 111 35.12 22.28 11.26
CA SER A 111 35.24 20.93 10.72
C SER A 111 33.99 20.58 9.90
N ASN A 112 34.09 19.53 9.07
CA ASN A 112 32.93 19.04 8.32
C ASN A 112 31.74 18.70 9.24
N ASP A 113 32.01 18.08 10.39
CA ASP A 113 30.95 17.77 11.36
C ASP A 113 30.36 19.03 12.00
N ALA A 114 31.19 20.03 12.30
CA ALA A 114 30.73 21.29 12.86
C ALA A 114 29.86 22.07 11.86
N ILE A 115 30.25 22.14 10.58
CA ILE A 115 29.46 22.86 9.57
C ILE A 115 28.14 22.13 9.27
N ILE A 116 28.14 20.78 9.27
CA ILE A 116 26.90 19.98 9.22
C ILE A 116 26.02 20.30 10.42
N GLY A 117 26.60 20.35 11.63
CA GLY A 117 25.89 20.68 12.87
C GLY A 117 25.24 22.06 12.81
N HIS A 118 25.98 23.09 12.37
CA HIS A 118 25.45 24.44 12.19
C HIS A 118 24.32 24.49 11.16
N MET A 119 24.48 23.81 10.02
CA MET A 119 23.45 23.76 8.99
C MET A 119 22.18 23.06 9.51
N LYS A 120 22.31 21.93 10.21
CA LYS A 120 21.18 21.23 10.84
C LYS A 120 20.47 22.12 11.86
N ALA A 121 21.22 22.77 12.75
CA ALA A 121 20.65 23.67 13.76
C ALA A 121 19.85 24.80 13.11
N HIS A 122 20.37 25.40 12.04
CA HIS A 122 19.68 26.44 11.29
C HIS A 122 18.39 25.91 10.65
N VAL A 123 18.45 24.78 9.93
CA VAL A 123 17.28 24.17 9.28
C VAL A 123 16.20 23.81 10.30
N TYR A 124 16.57 23.20 11.43
CA TYR A 124 15.63 22.81 12.47
C TYR A 124 14.97 24.01 13.14
N ASN A 125 15.73 25.09 13.37
CA ASN A 125 15.17 26.32 13.90
C ASN A 125 14.14 26.92 12.93
N THR A 126 14.47 27.00 11.64
CA THR A 126 13.56 27.52 10.60
C THR A 126 12.29 26.69 10.51
N THR A 127 12.40 25.37 10.49
CA THR A 127 11.24 24.46 10.42
C THR A 127 10.39 24.50 11.68
N SER A 128 11.01 24.66 12.85
CA SER A 128 10.31 24.88 14.11
C SER A 128 9.50 26.18 14.09
N LEU A 129 10.10 27.29 13.65
CA LEU A 129 9.41 28.58 13.53
C LEU A 129 8.22 28.51 12.58
N ALA A 130 8.36 27.84 11.43
CA ALA A 130 7.27 27.64 10.48
C ALA A 130 6.11 26.83 11.09
N ALA A 131 6.41 25.78 11.87
CA ALA A 131 5.39 25.00 12.55
C ALA A 131 4.64 25.81 13.62
N VAL A 132 5.35 26.67 14.37
CA VAL A 132 4.74 27.59 15.34
C VAL A 132 3.82 28.59 14.64
N GLU A 133 4.26 29.18 13.53
CA GLU A 133 3.44 30.13 12.77
C GLU A 133 2.17 29.47 12.21
N GLN A 134 2.27 28.24 11.70
CA GLN A 134 1.11 27.47 11.23
C GLN A 134 0.13 27.17 12.37
N ALA A 135 0.64 26.76 13.54
CA ALA A 135 -0.19 26.50 14.72
C ALA A 135 -0.91 27.77 15.20
N PHE A 136 -0.24 28.92 15.14
CA PHE A 136 -0.81 30.21 15.52
C PHE A 136 -1.91 30.66 14.55
N LYS A 137 -1.69 30.54 13.23
CA LYS A 137 -2.70 30.88 12.21
C LYS A 137 -3.94 29.98 12.28
N ALA A 138 -3.77 28.71 12.62
CA ALA A 138 -4.90 27.79 12.80
C ALA A 138 -5.83 28.23 13.95
N THR A 139 -5.29 28.82 15.02
CA THR A 139 -6.09 29.28 16.16
C THR A 139 -6.85 30.59 15.95
N GLU A 140 -6.51 31.39 14.93
CA GLU A 140 -7.20 32.65 14.64
C GLU A 140 -8.39 32.48 13.68
N GLY A 141 -8.47 31.37 12.92
CA GLY A 141 -9.56 31.08 11.97
C GLY A 141 -10.87 30.55 12.58
N ASP A 142 -10.86 30.13 13.85
CA ASP A 142 -12.00 29.44 14.50
C ASP A 142 -12.75 30.32 15.53
N ARG A 143 -12.53 31.64 15.54
CA ARG A 143 -13.19 32.57 16.49
C ARG A 143 -14.33 33.42 15.92
N GLU A 144 -14.78 33.18 14.70
CA GLU A 144 -16.02 33.78 14.20
C GLU A 144 -17.20 32.81 14.45
N GLN A 145 -17.93 33.08 15.53
CA GLN A 145 -19.13 32.33 15.95
C GLN A 145 -20.23 32.42 14.87
N ALA A 146 -20.63 31.28 14.33
CA ALA A 146 -21.93 31.14 13.65
C ALA A 146 -22.84 30.19 14.46
N PRO A 147 -24.14 30.51 14.61
CA PRO A 147 -25.07 29.73 15.43
C PRO A 147 -25.34 28.36 14.81
N ILE A 148 -25.60 27.39 15.69
CA ILE A 148 -26.03 26.04 15.34
C ILE A 148 -27.43 26.13 14.68
N GLU A 149 -27.48 26.18 13.35
CA GLU A 149 -28.69 25.85 12.60
C GLU A 149 -28.69 24.36 12.23
N VAL A 150 -29.68 23.66 12.76
CA VAL A 150 -30.06 22.30 12.38
C VAL A 150 -30.63 22.37 10.97
N LEU A 151 -29.92 21.83 9.98
CA LEU A 151 -30.43 21.69 8.62
C LEU A 151 -30.51 20.23 8.21
N ASP A 152 -31.77 19.83 8.01
CA ASP A 152 -32.31 18.64 7.40
C ASP A 152 -31.73 18.48 5.97
N VAL A 153 -31.02 17.37 5.71
CA VAL A 153 -30.44 17.11 4.38
C VAL A 153 -31.22 16.00 3.69
N SER A 154 -32.10 16.46 2.81
CA SER A 154 -32.74 15.69 1.75
C SER A 154 -31.71 15.05 0.81
N SER A 155 -31.93 13.77 0.52
CA SER A 155 -31.43 12.95 -0.58
C SER A 155 -30.87 13.70 -1.82
N SER A 156 -29.56 13.92 -1.88
CA SER A 156 -28.79 13.97 -3.15
C SER A 156 -27.27 13.73 -3.05
N GLU A 157 -26.65 13.74 -1.87
CA GLU A 157 -25.17 13.74 -1.72
C GLU A 157 -24.51 12.34 -1.67
N ALA A 158 -24.87 11.43 -2.57
CA ALA A 158 -24.12 10.17 -2.71
C ALA A 158 -22.87 10.30 -3.61
N ALA A 159 -22.61 11.48 -4.18
CA ALA A 159 -21.43 11.78 -4.99
C ALA A 159 -20.23 12.26 -4.15
N ASP A 160 -20.45 12.77 -2.94
CA ASP A 160 -19.41 13.44 -2.13
C ASP A 160 -18.70 12.54 -1.11
N LEU A 161 -19.08 11.26 -1.01
CA LEU A 161 -18.33 10.27 -0.22
C LEU A 161 -17.16 9.64 -1.00
N GLY A 162 -16.85 10.17 -2.19
CA GLY A 162 -15.67 9.82 -2.96
C GLY A 162 -14.40 10.33 -2.28
N GLY A 163 -13.97 9.66 -1.21
CA GLY A 163 -12.66 9.88 -0.61
C GLY A 163 -11.60 9.85 -1.71
N LYS A 164 -10.87 10.95 -1.86
CA LYS A 164 -9.76 11.04 -2.81
C LYS A 164 -8.66 10.09 -2.31
N PHE A 165 -8.59 8.90 -2.90
CA PHE A 165 -7.36 8.12 -2.79
C PHE A 165 -6.26 8.94 -3.48
N ALA A 166 -5.26 9.39 -2.72
CA ALA A 166 -4.06 10.01 -3.28
C ALA A 166 -3.45 9.10 -4.38
N ASP A 167 -2.58 9.65 -5.24
CA ASP A 167 -1.86 8.98 -6.37
C ASP A 167 -0.95 7.78 -5.96
N ARG A 168 -1.25 7.16 -4.83
CA ARG A 168 -0.70 5.90 -4.35
C ARG A 168 -1.37 4.73 -5.10
N PRO A 169 -0.68 3.60 -5.29
CA PRO A 169 -1.34 2.39 -5.76
C PRO A 169 -2.52 2.10 -4.82
N PHE A 170 -3.71 1.89 -5.40
CA PHE A 170 -4.95 1.63 -4.68
C PHE A 170 -4.67 0.70 -3.50
N PRO A 171 -4.98 1.10 -2.24
CA PRO A 171 -4.44 0.46 -1.04
C PRO A 171 -5.11 -0.88 -0.74
N TRP A 172 -5.11 -1.80 -1.70
CA TRP A 172 -5.82 -3.08 -1.63
C TRP A 172 -5.42 -3.93 -0.43
N ILE A 173 -4.14 -3.92 -0.06
CA ILE A 173 -3.64 -4.72 1.07
C ILE A 173 -3.95 -4.00 2.39
N LEU A 174 -3.87 -2.67 2.41
CA LEU A 174 -4.06 -1.84 3.60
C LEU A 174 -5.50 -1.32 3.73
N MET A 175 -6.41 -1.81 2.90
CA MET A 175 -7.73 -1.21 2.71
C MET A 175 -8.55 -1.22 4.00
N ALA A 176 -8.50 -2.33 4.75
CA ALA A 176 -9.19 -2.44 6.03
C ALA A 176 -8.65 -1.44 7.06
N SER A 177 -7.33 -1.24 7.10
CA SER A 177 -6.70 -0.26 8.00
C SER A 177 -7.05 1.18 7.60
N SER A 178 -7.01 1.50 6.29
CA SER A 178 -7.38 2.82 5.78
C SER A 178 -8.84 3.16 6.08
N LEU A 179 -9.77 2.25 5.78
CA LEU A 179 -11.19 2.43 6.09
C LEU A 179 -11.42 2.68 7.58
N THR A 180 -10.71 1.98 8.46
CA THR A 180 -10.84 2.17 9.92
C THR A 180 -10.34 3.54 10.37
N ASN A 181 -9.18 3.98 9.86
CA ASN A 181 -8.59 5.29 10.19
C ASN A 181 -9.50 6.43 9.74
N ASP A 182 -10.19 6.26 8.61
CA ASP A 182 -11.08 7.26 8.04
C ASP A 182 -12.53 7.13 8.55
N HIS A 183 -12.80 6.22 9.50
CA HIS A 183 -14.13 5.96 10.04
C HIS A 183 -15.16 5.55 8.96
N LEU A 184 -14.72 4.72 8.01
CA LEU A 184 -15.50 4.22 6.87
C LEU A 184 -15.68 2.70 6.95
N ARG A 185 -16.78 2.21 6.38
CA ARG A 185 -17.11 0.78 6.21
C ARG A 185 -17.64 0.54 4.80
N ILE A 186 -17.29 -0.60 4.22
CA ILE A 186 -17.89 -1.05 2.95
C ILE A 186 -18.99 -2.06 3.24
N GLU A 187 -20.16 -1.84 2.64
CA GLU A 187 -21.29 -2.75 2.70
C GLU A 187 -21.65 -3.24 1.29
N GLY A 188 -22.12 -4.49 1.19
CA GLY A 188 -22.53 -5.08 -0.08
C GLY A 188 -21.36 -5.47 -0.99
N TYR A 189 -20.22 -5.83 -0.40
CA TYR A 189 -19.05 -6.28 -1.17
C TYR A 189 -19.35 -7.64 -1.86
N PRO A 190 -19.06 -7.85 -3.15
CA PRO A 190 -19.40 -9.08 -3.88
C PRO A 190 -18.44 -10.25 -3.53
N ALA A 191 -18.39 -10.63 -2.26
CA ALA A 191 -17.42 -11.57 -1.66
C ALA A 191 -17.50 -13.00 -2.19
N HIS A 192 -18.56 -13.34 -2.92
CA HIS A 192 -18.78 -14.65 -3.51
C HIS A 192 -18.23 -14.76 -4.94
N LEU A 193 -17.93 -13.62 -5.58
CA LEU A 193 -17.41 -13.53 -6.96
C LEU A 193 -16.02 -12.89 -7.04
N SER A 194 -15.56 -12.26 -5.96
CA SER A 194 -14.26 -11.58 -5.88
C SER A 194 -13.55 -11.89 -4.57
N LEU A 195 -12.23 -11.99 -4.64
CA LEU A 195 -11.37 -11.97 -3.46
C LEU A 195 -11.59 -10.72 -2.62
N MET A 196 -11.54 -10.85 -1.29
CA MET A 196 -11.50 -9.70 -0.41
C MET A 196 -10.13 -8.99 -0.51
N PRO A 197 -10.06 -7.71 -0.11
CA PRO A 197 -8.82 -6.97 0.01
C PRO A 197 -7.76 -7.73 0.80
N GLY A 198 -6.52 -7.74 0.31
CA GLY A 198 -5.40 -8.44 0.95
C GLY A 198 -5.35 -9.96 0.75
N GLU A 199 -6.39 -10.60 0.20
CA GLU A 199 -6.38 -12.03 -0.11
C GLU A 199 -5.56 -12.37 -1.36
N SER A 200 -5.19 -13.64 -1.50
CA SER A 200 -4.52 -14.18 -2.67
C SER A 200 -5.20 -15.47 -3.14
N HIS A 201 -5.23 -15.69 -4.46
CA HIS A 201 -5.75 -16.91 -5.09
C HIS A 201 -4.96 -18.16 -4.71
N ASN A 202 -3.69 -18.00 -4.30
CA ASN A 202 -2.82 -19.08 -3.86
C ASN A 202 -2.33 -18.79 -2.45
N THR A 203 -2.65 -19.70 -1.53
CA THR A 203 -2.33 -19.64 -0.09
C THR A 203 -0.83 -19.48 0.21
N ASN A 204 0.04 -19.88 -0.72
CA ASN A 204 1.50 -19.74 -0.60
C ASN A 204 2.06 -18.47 -1.25
N SER A 205 1.22 -17.65 -1.89
CA SER A 205 1.63 -16.43 -2.58
C SER A 205 1.25 -15.18 -1.81
N ARG A 206 2.17 -14.21 -1.74
CA ARG A 206 1.88 -12.86 -1.23
C ARG A 206 0.81 -12.22 -2.11
N SER A 207 -0.12 -11.48 -1.51
CA SER A 207 -1.13 -10.74 -2.27
C SER A 207 -0.47 -9.71 -3.17
N LYS A 208 -0.85 -9.69 -4.45
CA LYS A 208 -0.32 -8.77 -5.46
C LYS A 208 -1.11 -7.46 -5.52
N GLY A 209 -1.87 -7.15 -4.46
CA GLY A 209 -2.83 -6.04 -4.46
C GLY A 209 -3.91 -6.21 -5.54
N VAL A 210 -4.39 -5.08 -6.09
CA VAL A 210 -5.37 -5.07 -7.19
C VAL A 210 -4.88 -5.83 -8.42
N ALA A 211 -3.56 -5.82 -8.69
CA ALA A 211 -2.98 -6.55 -9.81
C ALA A 211 -3.08 -8.08 -9.66
N GLY A 212 -3.47 -8.58 -8.49
CA GLY A 212 -3.78 -10.00 -8.26
C GLY A 212 -5.20 -10.40 -8.66
N LEU A 213 -6.09 -9.44 -8.94
CA LEU A 213 -7.45 -9.71 -9.38
C LEU A 213 -7.48 -10.07 -10.86
N THR A 214 -8.33 -11.01 -11.21
CA THR A 214 -8.67 -11.32 -12.59
C THR A 214 -9.53 -10.19 -13.20
N GLN A 215 -9.54 -10.07 -14.52
CA GLN A 215 -10.38 -9.08 -15.21
C GLN A 215 -11.88 -9.27 -14.88
N HIS A 216 -12.31 -10.51 -14.63
CA HIS A 216 -13.68 -10.81 -14.21
C HIS A 216 -14.00 -10.18 -12.85
N GLU A 217 -13.13 -10.36 -11.85
CA GLU A 217 -13.30 -9.78 -10.51
C GLU A 217 -13.32 -8.25 -10.55
N VAL A 218 -12.42 -7.63 -11.31
CA VAL A 218 -12.39 -6.18 -11.52
C VAL A 218 -13.71 -5.68 -12.12
N ASN A 219 -14.25 -6.39 -13.11
CA ASN A 219 -15.53 -6.02 -13.74
C ASN A 219 -16.71 -6.17 -12.77
N VAL A 220 -16.71 -7.22 -11.92
CA VAL A 220 -17.74 -7.42 -10.90
C VAL A 220 -17.73 -6.27 -9.88
N LEU A 221 -16.56 -5.87 -9.40
CA LEU A 221 -16.42 -4.74 -8.47
C LEU A 221 -16.87 -3.43 -9.12
N ALA A 222 -16.47 -3.18 -10.36
CA ALA A 222 -16.90 -2.00 -11.11
C ALA A 222 -18.41 -1.97 -11.32
N HIS A 223 -19.03 -3.13 -11.60
CA HIS A 223 -20.48 -3.25 -11.74
C HIS A 223 -21.19 -3.01 -10.40
N ALA A 224 -20.70 -3.58 -9.30
CA ALA A 224 -21.28 -3.39 -7.97
C ALA A 224 -21.25 -1.92 -7.51
N LEU A 225 -20.16 -1.20 -7.81
CA LEU A 225 -20.06 0.25 -7.58
C LEU A 225 -21.07 1.03 -8.44
N LYS A 226 -21.15 0.72 -9.74
CA LYS A 226 -22.09 1.39 -10.67
C LYS A 226 -23.55 1.14 -10.29
N ALA A 227 -23.88 -0.09 -9.90
CA ALA A 227 -25.21 -0.50 -9.46
C ALA A 227 -25.54 -0.01 -8.04
N LYS A 228 -24.58 0.59 -7.32
CA LYS A 228 -24.69 1.01 -5.92
C LYS A 228 -25.08 -0.12 -4.97
N THR A 229 -24.80 -1.37 -5.35
CA THR A 229 -24.97 -2.53 -4.45
C THR A 229 -23.84 -2.58 -3.43
N MET A 230 -22.64 -2.14 -3.83
CA MET A 230 -21.52 -1.89 -2.92
C MET A 230 -21.45 -0.41 -2.56
N ARG A 231 -21.41 -0.09 -1.27
CA ARG A 231 -21.43 1.30 -0.77
C ARG A 231 -20.41 1.50 0.34
N VAL A 232 -19.88 2.72 0.43
CA VAL A 232 -19.03 3.17 1.53
C VAL A 232 -19.88 3.99 2.49
N VAL A 233 -19.87 3.64 3.77
CA VAL A 233 -20.71 4.23 4.83
C VAL A 233 -19.81 4.74 5.95
N LYS A 234 -20.12 5.91 6.52
CA LYS A 234 -19.41 6.47 7.68
C LYS A 234 -19.86 5.77 8.97
N VAL A 235 -18.93 5.38 9.82
CA VAL A 235 -19.19 4.63 11.05
C VAL A 235 -18.53 5.30 12.25
N THR A 236 -19.27 5.49 13.33
CA THR A 236 -18.81 6.18 14.54
C THR A 236 -17.92 5.32 15.45
N ASN A 237 -18.03 3.97 15.38
CA ASN A 237 -17.30 3.03 16.25
C ASN A 237 -16.61 1.92 15.43
N ALA A 238 -15.43 2.20 14.86
CA ALA A 238 -14.79 1.32 13.89
C ALA A 238 -13.94 0.15 14.47
N THR A 239 -13.64 0.13 15.77
CA THR A 239 -12.57 -0.76 16.29
C THR A 239 -12.97 -2.23 16.52
N LYS A 240 -14.27 -2.52 16.72
CA LYS A 240 -14.77 -3.89 16.96
C LYS A 240 -15.71 -4.40 15.87
N GLU A 241 -16.09 -3.55 14.94
CA GLU A 241 -17.01 -3.90 13.86
C GLU A 241 -16.24 -4.35 12.60
N PRO A 242 -16.87 -5.21 11.78
CA PRO A 242 -16.31 -5.54 10.47
C PRO A 242 -16.25 -4.30 9.59
N VAL A 243 -15.11 -4.12 8.92
CA VAL A 243 -14.80 -2.98 8.05
C VAL A 243 -15.34 -3.20 6.63
N ILE A 244 -15.48 -4.47 6.23
CA ILE A 244 -16.09 -4.84 4.95
C ILE A 244 -17.12 -5.93 5.22
N ILE A 245 -18.34 -5.70 4.77
CA ILE A 245 -19.45 -6.64 4.87
C ILE A 245 -19.83 -7.07 3.45
N GLY A 246 -19.78 -8.38 3.21
CA GLY A 246 -20.18 -8.95 1.94
C GLY A 246 -21.67 -8.77 1.64
N GLU A 247 -22.03 -8.87 0.37
CA GLU A 247 -23.40 -8.99 -0.10
C GLU A 247 -23.99 -10.35 0.29
N ALA A 248 -25.30 -10.39 0.58
CA ALA A 248 -26.03 -11.61 0.87
C ALA A 248 -25.80 -12.67 -0.23
N PRO A 249 -25.42 -13.92 0.11
CA PRO A 249 -25.12 -14.91 -0.91
C PRO A 249 -26.38 -15.26 -1.74
N PRO A 250 -26.22 -15.60 -3.04
CA PRO A 250 -27.34 -15.99 -3.88
C PRO A 250 -27.98 -17.31 -3.44
N VAL A 251 -29.22 -17.53 -3.86
CA VAL A 251 -29.95 -18.80 -3.67
C VAL A 251 -29.13 -19.93 -4.31
N GLY A 252 -28.64 -20.87 -3.50
CA GLY A 252 -27.78 -21.97 -3.96
C GLY A 252 -26.29 -21.83 -3.63
N SER A 253 -25.85 -20.70 -3.07
CA SER A 253 -24.49 -20.60 -2.51
C SER A 253 -24.27 -21.65 -1.42
N PRO A 254 -23.10 -22.31 -1.35
CA PRO A 254 -22.78 -23.28 -0.29
C PRO A 254 -22.68 -22.63 1.10
N PHE A 255 -22.50 -21.30 1.15
CA PHE A 255 -22.37 -20.57 2.40
C PHE A 255 -23.74 -20.04 2.87
N PRO A 256 -24.14 -20.31 4.12
CA PRO A 256 -25.42 -19.83 4.66
C PRO A 256 -25.44 -18.31 4.90
N ASN A 257 -24.26 -17.71 5.08
CA ASN A 257 -24.05 -16.30 5.38
C ASN A 257 -22.83 -15.80 4.58
N THR A 258 -22.81 -14.52 4.28
CA THR A 258 -21.67 -13.91 3.57
C THR A 258 -20.50 -13.61 4.49
N ARG A 259 -19.37 -13.30 3.88
CA ARG A 259 -18.10 -13.03 4.54
C ARG A 259 -18.07 -11.60 5.08
N ARG A 260 -17.41 -11.40 6.22
CA ARG A 260 -17.07 -10.08 6.75
C ARG A 260 -15.59 -10.00 7.04
N MET A 261 -14.97 -8.86 6.82
CA MET A 261 -13.54 -8.61 7.04
C MET A 261 -13.33 -7.60 8.18
N PHE A 262 -12.38 -7.89 9.06
CA PHE A 262 -12.00 -7.03 10.18
C PHE A 262 -10.71 -6.26 9.89
N VAL A 263 -10.41 -5.25 10.72
CA VAL A 263 -9.22 -4.37 10.61
C VAL A 263 -7.91 -5.17 10.51
N ASN A 264 -7.82 -6.29 11.23
CA ASN A 264 -6.65 -7.16 11.28
C ASN A 264 -6.50 -8.08 10.05
N GLY A 265 -7.39 -7.97 9.06
CA GLY A 265 -7.41 -8.82 7.86
C GLY A 265 -8.06 -10.20 8.04
N THR A 266 -8.54 -10.54 9.25
CA THR A 266 -9.28 -11.78 9.47
C THR A 266 -10.71 -11.68 8.94
N PHE A 267 -11.31 -12.82 8.64
CA PHE A 267 -12.69 -12.89 8.15
C PHE A 267 -13.51 -13.95 8.87
N ASP A 268 -14.82 -13.69 8.98
CA ASP A 268 -15.82 -14.64 9.44
C ASP A 268 -16.97 -14.78 8.42
N TYR A 269 -17.86 -15.74 8.64
CA TYR A 269 -19.08 -15.95 7.84
C TYR A 269 -20.33 -15.53 8.62
N ASN A 270 -20.26 -14.43 9.36
CA ASN A 270 -21.38 -13.93 10.17
C ASN A 270 -22.04 -12.70 9.52
N GLY A 271 -21.93 -12.56 8.20
CA GLY A 271 -22.59 -11.50 7.43
C GLY A 271 -24.06 -11.77 7.14
N PRO A 272 -24.70 -10.91 6.33
CA PRO A 272 -26.06 -11.10 5.83
C PRO A 272 -26.35 -12.56 5.42
N PRO A 273 -27.51 -13.10 5.81
CA PRO A 273 -27.90 -14.47 5.47
C PRO A 273 -28.16 -14.60 3.97
N ARG A 274 -28.00 -15.82 3.46
CA ARG A 274 -28.32 -16.20 2.08
C ARG A 274 -29.75 -15.84 1.72
N LEU A 275 -29.92 -15.28 0.53
CA LEU A 275 -31.23 -14.98 -0.03
C LEU A 275 -32.07 -16.26 -0.07
N GLN A 276 -33.32 -16.15 0.36
CA GLN A 276 -34.29 -17.25 0.31
C GLN A 276 -34.98 -17.25 -1.04
N SER A 277 -35.23 -18.44 -1.61
CA SER A 277 -36.11 -18.55 -2.77
C SER A 277 -37.50 -18.05 -2.37
N SER A 278 -37.98 -16.99 -3.01
CA SER A 278 -39.30 -16.45 -2.70
C SER A 278 -40.35 -17.56 -2.87
N SER A 279 -41.12 -17.82 -1.83
CA SER A 279 -42.19 -18.84 -1.80
C SER A 279 -43.31 -18.58 -2.82
N ALA A 280 -43.30 -17.44 -3.52
CA ALA A 280 -44.27 -17.07 -4.55
C ALA A 280 -44.17 -17.90 -5.85
N ALA A 281 -43.04 -18.56 -6.11
CA ALA A 281 -42.83 -19.32 -7.37
C ALA A 281 -43.23 -20.81 -7.30
N THR A 282 -43.92 -21.25 -6.24
CA THR A 282 -44.39 -22.65 -6.12
C THR A 282 -45.88 -22.75 -5.83
N ARG A 283 -46.73 -22.02 -6.56
CA ARG A 283 -48.14 -22.43 -6.71
C ARG A 283 -48.22 -23.53 -7.77
N LYS A 284 -47.69 -24.73 -7.44
CA LYS A 284 -47.97 -25.93 -8.23
C LYS A 284 -49.49 -26.15 -8.19
N LYS A 285 -50.13 -26.03 -9.34
CA LYS A 285 -51.50 -26.48 -9.61
C LYS A 285 -51.59 -27.93 -9.12
N LYS A 286 -52.36 -28.19 -8.05
CA LYS A 286 -52.77 -29.55 -7.69
C LYS A 286 -53.56 -30.13 -8.88
N PRO A 287 -53.17 -31.27 -9.48
CA PRO A 287 -54.14 -32.05 -10.22
C PRO A 287 -55.12 -32.65 -9.21
N LYS A 288 -56.40 -32.37 -9.46
CA LYS A 288 -57.57 -32.95 -8.78
C LYS A 288 -58.08 -34.10 -9.67
N VAL A 289 -58.79 -35.06 -9.08
CA VAL A 289 -59.56 -36.18 -9.68
C VAL A 289 -58.72 -37.47 -9.82
N ALA A 290 -59.13 -38.66 -9.37
CA ALA A 290 -60.27 -39.13 -8.58
C ALA A 290 -59.95 -40.52 -7.98
N SER A 291 -60.63 -40.84 -6.89
CA SER A 291 -60.79 -42.16 -6.29
C SER A 291 -61.79 -43.04 -7.04
N SER A 292 -61.52 -44.36 -7.15
CA SER A 292 -62.44 -45.51 -7.35
C SER A 292 -61.61 -46.63 -8.03
N SER A 293 -61.62 -47.93 -7.72
CA SER A 293 -62.44 -48.80 -6.87
C SER A 293 -61.75 -50.17 -6.72
N ARG A 294 -62.26 -50.91 -5.74
CA ARG A 294 -61.94 -52.22 -5.13
C ARG A 294 -62.17 -53.47 -6.01
N THR A 295 -61.33 -54.50 -5.82
CA THR A 295 -61.57 -55.99 -5.82
C THR A 295 -60.18 -56.63 -5.56
N GLN A 296 -59.84 -57.35 -4.48
CA GLN A 296 -60.35 -58.54 -3.77
C GLN A 296 -60.16 -59.88 -4.52
N ASP A 297 -59.69 -60.89 -3.78
CA ASP A 297 -59.42 -62.32 -4.07
C ASP A 297 -57.96 -62.64 -4.49
N ASP A 298 -57.25 -63.69 -4.05
CA ASP A 298 -57.32 -64.62 -2.90
C ASP A 298 -55.96 -65.39 -2.85
N ASP A 299 -55.67 -65.99 -1.70
CA ASP A 299 -54.80 -67.17 -1.45
C ASP A 299 -53.26 -67.19 -1.63
N GLY A 300 -52.58 -67.68 -0.58
CA GLY A 300 -51.62 -68.78 -0.74
C GLY A 300 -50.16 -68.59 -0.30
N ASP A 301 -49.92 -68.68 1.01
CA ASP A 301 -48.88 -69.46 1.70
C ASP A 301 -47.33 -69.36 1.43
N VAL A 302 -46.63 -69.11 2.56
CA VAL A 302 -45.44 -69.83 3.10
C VAL A 302 -44.00 -69.40 2.72
N ALA A 303 -43.25 -69.19 3.82
CA ALA A 303 -41.79 -69.30 4.05
C ALA A 303 -40.85 -68.10 3.74
N SER A 304 -40.48 -67.42 4.83
CA SER A 304 -39.10 -67.34 5.36
C SER A 304 -37.95 -67.26 4.35
N MET A 305 -37.25 -66.11 4.28
CA MET A 305 -35.84 -66.03 4.68
C MET A 305 -35.30 -64.59 4.62
N ASP A 306 -34.53 -64.30 5.65
CA ASP A 306 -33.77 -63.10 5.99
C ASP A 306 -32.79 -62.67 4.89
N SER A 307 -32.58 -61.36 4.70
CA SER A 307 -31.33 -60.76 4.20
C SER A 307 -31.34 -59.23 4.25
N THR A 308 -30.74 -58.72 5.32
CA THR A 308 -30.15 -57.39 5.40
C THR A 308 -29.03 -57.24 4.38
N THR A 309 -29.02 -56.18 3.56
CA THR A 309 -27.79 -55.73 2.88
C THR A 309 -27.73 -54.20 2.80
N THR A 310 -27.11 -53.63 3.82
CA THR A 310 -26.59 -52.26 3.86
C THR A 310 -25.30 -52.18 3.05
N ILE A 311 -25.29 -51.40 1.97
CA ILE A 311 -24.10 -51.10 1.18
C ILE A 311 -23.28 -50.02 1.90
N ARG A 312 -22.11 -50.42 2.43
CA ARG A 312 -20.98 -49.54 2.76
C ARG A 312 -19.96 -49.56 1.61
N PRO A 313 -19.31 -48.43 1.28
CA PRO A 313 -17.98 -48.46 0.70
C PRO A 313 -16.89 -48.30 1.78
N LYS A 314 -15.96 -49.26 1.81
CA LYS A 314 -14.59 -49.17 2.33
C LYS A 314 -13.82 -48.18 1.43
N SER A 315 -12.71 -47.52 1.80
CA SER A 315 -11.57 -47.94 2.60
C SER A 315 -10.68 -46.74 2.95
N ASN A 316 -10.14 -46.73 4.16
CA ASN A 316 -9.07 -45.84 4.61
C ASN A 316 -7.72 -46.28 4.02
N LEU A 317 -6.99 -45.37 3.37
CA LEU A 317 -5.55 -45.50 3.11
C LEU A 317 -4.82 -44.38 3.86
N ARG A 318 -4.12 -44.80 4.92
CA ARG A 318 -3.34 -43.95 5.83
C ARG A 318 -1.88 -44.00 5.36
N LEU A 319 -1.45 -42.99 4.61
CA LEU A 319 -0.04 -42.80 4.25
C LEU A 319 0.74 -42.30 5.47
N LYS A 320 1.61 -43.16 6.01
CA LYS A 320 2.68 -42.77 6.95
C LYS A 320 3.82 -42.17 6.14
N VAL A 321 4.03 -40.86 6.24
CA VAL A 321 5.23 -40.21 5.73
C VAL A 321 6.35 -40.39 6.74
N VAL A 322 7.38 -41.14 6.34
CA VAL A 322 8.63 -41.30 7.08
C VAL A 322 9.49 -40.06 6.83
N VAL A 323 9.79 -39.31 7.90
CA VAL A 323 10.69 -38.15 7.87
C VAL A 323 12.13 -38.63 8.12
N PRO A 324 13.09 -38.39 7.22
CA PRO A 324 14.49 -38.70 7.48
C PRO A 324 15.13 -37.70 8.47
N PRO A 325 16.09 -38.12 9.31
CA PRO A 325 16.71 -37.25 10.30
C PRO A 325 17.61 -36.20 9.65
N SER A 326 17.36 -34.95 9.99
CA SER A 326 18.16 -33.77 9.64
C SER A 326 19.56 -33.84 10.25
N ARG A 327 20.59 -33.69 9.41
CA ARG A 327 21.98 -33.56 9.85
C ARG A 327 22.18 -32.26 10.66
N PRO A 328 22.96 -32.27 11.75
CA PRO A 328 23.28 -31.06 12.48
C PRO A 328 24.22 -30.17 11.67
N PHE A 329 23.82 -28.92 11.44
CA PHE A 329 24.69 -27.87 10.92
C PHE A 329 25.77 -27.55 11.97
N LYS A 330 27.04 -27.82 11.64
CA LYS A 330 28.18 -27.31 12.42
C LYS A 330 28.27 -25.80 12.23
N LEU A 331 28.07 -25.07 13.32
CA LEU A 331 28.30 -23.64 13.41
C LEU A 331 29.82 -23.37 13.24
N VAL A 332 30.23 -22.92 12.05
CA VAL A 332 31.59 -22.43 11.84
C VAL A 332 31.70 -21.06 12.51
N LYS A 333 32.37 -21.02 13.68
CA LYS A 333 32.75 -19.76 14.33
C LYS A 333 33.69 -18.99 13.41
N ARG A 334 33.28 -17.79 12.98
CA ARG A 334 34.20 -16.83 12.36
C ARG A 334 35.19 -16.33 13.42
N PRO A 335 36.50 -16.25 13.12
CA PRO A 335 37.46 -15.65 14.04
C PRO A 335 37.19 -14.13 14.19
N PRO A 336 37.49 -13.55 15.35
CA PRO A 336 37.34 -12.11 15.58
C PRO A 336 38.30 -11.32 14.69
N TYR A 337 37.78 -10.24 14.13
CA TYR A 337 38.53 -9.24 13.38
C TYR A 337 39.54 -8.58 14.33
N GLN A 338 40.84 -8.81 14.11
CA GLN A 338 41.89 -8.10 14.83
C GLN A 338 41.91 -6.64 14.38
N THR A 339 41.58 -5.73 15.28
CA THR A 339 41.93 -4.32 15.16
C THR A 339 43.43 -4.17 15.42
N SER A 340 44.23 -4.02 14.35
CA SER A 340 45.61 -3.54 14.49
C SER A 340 45.58 -2.03 14.70
N ALA A 341 45.77 -1.62 15.96
CA ALA A 341 46.35 -0.33 16.26
C ALA A 341 47.77 -0.31 15.68
N ASN A 342 48.10 0.71 14.89
CA ASN A 342 49.49 1.07 14.65
C ASN A 342 49.61 2.59 14.71
N SER A 343 49.93 3.04 15.91
CA SER A 343 50.72 4.24 16.14
C SER A 343 52.12 4.01 15.58
N ASN A 344 52.57 4.82 14.63
CA ASN A 344 53.94 5.30 14.68
C ASN A 344 54.14 6.60 13.90
N THR A 345 54.49 7.60 14.69
CA THR A 345 55.24 8.80 14.36
C THR A 345 56.49 8.50 13.53
N GLY A 346 56.77 9.33 12.53
CA GLY A 346 58.01 9.29 11.77
C GLY A 346 58.17 10.52 10.88
N LEU A 347 58.82 11.55 11.45
CA LEU A 347 59.45 12.65 10.71
C LEU A 347 60.23 12.11 9.50
N ILE A 348 59.95 12.62 8.29
CA ILE A 348 60.97 12.82 7.25
C ILE A 348 60.67 14.15 6.56
N GLN A 349 61.42 15.19 6.95
CA GLN A 349 61.82 16.26 6.05
C GLN A 349 62.81 15.67 5.04
N SER A 350 62.57 15.86 3.74
CA SER A 350 63.59 16.38 2.80
C SER A 350 63.10 16.36 1.35
N ARG A 351 63.09 17.57 0.78
CA ARG A 351 63.59 17.94 -0.55
C ARG A 351 63.64 16.83 -1.62
N TRP A 352 62.88 16.99 -2.70
CA TRP A 352 63.39 16.71 -4.05
C TRP A 352 62.89 17.75 -5.05
N CYS A 353 63.84 18.17 -5.89
CA CYS A 353 63.82 19.25 -6.86
C CYS A 353 63.00 18.94 -8.13
N GLN A 354 62.59 20.04 -8.75
CA GLN A 354 62.60 20.34 -10.19
C GLN A 354 63.35 19.34 -11.11
N ARG A 355 62.67 18.92 -12.18
CA ARG A 355 63.04 18.90 -13.62
C ARG A 355 61.96 18.08 -14.34
N ALA A 356 61.10 18.65 -15.19
CA ALA A 356 61.36 19.04 -16.57
C ALA A 356 62.02 17.91 -17.38
N TRP A 357 61.26 17.28 -18.29
CA TRP A 357 61.51 17.22 -19.76
C TRP A 357 60.49 16.33 -20.49
N CYS A 358 60.26 16.72 -21.75
CA CYS A 358 59.37 16.21 -22.80
C CYS A 358 57.88 16.58 -22.71
#